data_AF-A0A2N7TUR6-F1
#
_entry.id   AF-A0A2N7TUR6-F1
#
_cell.length_a   1.000
_cell.length_b   1.000
_cell.length_c   1.000
_cell.angle_alpha   90.00
_cell.angle_beta   90.00
_cell.angle_gamma   90.00
#
_symmetry.space_group_name_H-M   'P 1'
#
loop_
_entity.id
_entity.type
_entity.pdbx_description
1 polymer ?
#
loop_
_entity_poly.entity_id
_entity_poly.type
_entity_poly.pdbx_seq_one_letter_code
_entity_poly.pdbx_strand_id
1 'polypeptide(L)'
;MKESDLDIQTIDPTLYNEDLAPLKHKDRNWGAFEIFNVWSNDIQSLFGYTLAASLFLAYGLNGWAVMAAIILAGVIVMFLVNLTGKPSVKYGIPFPVMVRASMGVRGANLPAMLRAIIGIFWYGVQTYFASTAVALLITAFFGAGDGTTFLGLSGVAWVSFVIVWLFQIAIFWQGIDRIKHFLNWAGPLVYVVMV
;
A
#
# COMPACT_ATOMS: atom_id res chain seq x y z
N MET A 1 15.12 19.69 -17.29
CA MET A 1 14.02 19.46 -18.26
C MET A 1 13.17 20.70 -18.21
N LYS A 2 12.82 21.28 -19.35
CA LYS A 2 11.99 22.48 -19.39
C LYS A 2 10.52 22.06 -19.29
N GLU A 3 9.67 22.92 -18.74
CA GLU A 3 8.25 22.61 -18.57
C GLU A 3 7.55 22.38 -19.92
N SER A 4 8.04 23.03 -20.98
CA SER A 4 7.64 22.79 -22.38
C SER A 4 7.87 21.36 -22.88
N ASP A 5 8.79 20.61 -22.25
CA ASP A 5 9.11 19.23 -22.66
C ASP A 5 8.05 18.23 -22.14
N LEU A 6 7.17 18.67 -21.22
CA LEU A 6 6.07 17.89 -20.66
C LEU A 6 4.74 18.14 -21.37
N ASP A 7 4.69 19.12 -22.28
CA ASP A 7 3.51 19.38 -23.10
C ASP A 7 3.43 18.37 -24.26
N ILE A 8 2.34 17.60 -24.29
CA ILE A 8 2.13 16.55 -25.29
C ILE A 8 1.80 17.22 -26.62
N GLN A 9 2.73 17.13 -27.58
CA GLN A 9 2.56 17.74 -28.91
C GLN A 9 1.66 16.91 -29.84
N THR A 10 1.68 15.58 -29.69
CA THR A 10 0.90 14.64 -30.50
C THR A 10 0.21 13.64 -29.60
N ILE A 11 -1.12 13.67 -29.59
CA ILE A 11 -1.97 12.80 -28.76
C ILE A 11 -2.40 11.61 -29.62
N ASP A 12 -1.98 10.41 -29.23
CA ASP A 12 -2.58 9.19 -29.76
C ASP A 12 -3.80 8.84 -28.89
N PRO A 13 -5.03 8.82 -29.46
CA PRO A 13 -6.25 8.57 -28.70
C PRO A 13 -6.31 7.18 -28.06
N THR A 14 -5.46 6.23 -28.48
CA THR A 14 -5.41 4.89 -27.89
C THR A 14 -4.43 4.77 -26.72
N LEU A 15 -3.55 5.76 -26.53
CA LEU A 15 -2.45 5.71 -25.54
C LEU A 15 -2.48 6.82 -24.51
N TYR A 16 -3.34 7.82 -24.73
CA TYR A 16 -3.53 8.95 -23.84
C TYR A 16 -4.74 8.74 -22.93
N ASN A 17 -4.51 8.94 -21.64
CA ASN A 17 -5.53 9.10 -20.61
C ASN A 17 -5.04 10.18 -19.65
N GLU A 18 -5.92 10.93 -19.00
CA GLU A 18 -5.52 11.96 -18.04
C GLU A 18 -4.69 11.37 -16.89
N ASP A 19 -5.03 10.16 -16.42
CA ASP A 19 -4.26 9.43 -15.39
C ASP A 19 -2.88 8.96 -15.87
N LEU A 20 -2.68 8.84 -17.18
CA LEU A 20 -1.43 8.40 -17.79
C LEU A 20 -0.56 9.55 -18.28
N ALA A 21 -1.09 10.79 -18.24
CA ALA A 21 -0.38 11.97 -18.68
C ALA A 21 0.79 12.30 -17.75
N PRO A 22 1.90 12.84 -18.26
CA PRO A 22 2.98 13.33 -17.42
C PRO A 22 2.51 14.45 -16.49
N LEU A 23 2.84 14.36 -15.21
CA LEU A 23 2.53 15.40 -14.24
C LEU A 23 3.50 16.58 -14.39
N LYS A 24 2.95 17.79 -14.63
CA LYS A 24 3.73 19.03 -14.76
C LYS A 24 4.44 19.38 -13.45
N HIS A 25 5.52 20.15 -13.53
CA HIS A 25 6.31 20.49 -12.35
C HIS A 25 5.51 21.28 -11.31
N LYS A 26 4.65 22.20 -11.75
CA LYS A 26 3.76 22.99 -10.89
C LYS A 26 2.74 22.17 -10.09
N ASP A 27 2.38 20.99 -10.59
CA ASP A 27 1.36 20.12 -9.96
C ASP A 27 2.01 19.09 -9.01
N ARG A 28 3.35 19.06 -8.90
CA ARG A 28 4.11 18.21 -7.99
C ARG A 28 4.25 18.88 -6.63
N ASN A 29 3.25 18.69 -5.78
CA ASN A 29 3.18 19.31 -4.45
C ASN A 29 3.75 18.45 -3.31
N TRP A 30 4.32 17.28 -3.58
CA TRP A 30 4.87 16.40 -2.53
C TRP A 30 6.34 16.73 -2.26
N GLY A 31 6.63 17.11 -1.02
CA GLY A 31 7.97 17.28 -0.49
C GLY A 31 8.47 16.06 0.26
N ALA A 32 9.56 16.24 1.01
CA ALA A 32 10.18 15.17 1.78
C ALA A 32 9.29 14.64 2.92
N PHE A 33 8.44 15.51 3.49
CA PHE A 33 7.57 15.15 4.61
C PHE A 33 6.41 14.26 4.16
N GLU A 34 5.77 14.58 3.04
CA GLU A 34 4.70 13.77 2.46
C GLU A 34 5.22 12.39 2.06
N ILE A 35 6.42 12.34 1.46
CA ILE A 35 7.10 11.10 1.12
C ILE A 35 7.39 10.28 2.38
N PHE A 36 7.96 10.89 3.42
CA PHE A 36 8.23 10.20 4.69
C PHE A 36 6.96 9.62 5.31
N ASN A 37 5.86 10.39 5.33
CA ASN A 37 4.59 9.96 5.90
C ASN A 37 4.02 8.75 5.16
N VAL A 38 4.06 8.76 3.82
CA VAL A 38 3.60 7.64 2.99
C VAL A 38 4.41 6.37 3.26
N TRP A 39 5.74 6.48 3.34
CA TRP A 39 6.61 5.33 3.65
C TRP A 39 6.43 4.82 5.07
N SER A 40 6.24 5.71 6.04
CA SER A 40 6.03 5.31 7.42
C SER A 40 4.71 4.56 7.57
N ASN A 41 3.64 5.02 6.89
CA ASN A 41 2.37 4.33 6.86
C ASN A 41 2.45 2.97 6.14
N ASP A 42 3.19 2.85 5.04
CA ASP A 42 3.38 1.59 4.32
C ASP A 42 4.08 0.51 5.16
N ILE A 43 5.06 0.91 5.99
CA ILE A 43 5.77 -0.01 6.90
C ILE A 43 4.91 -0.43 8.10
N GLN A 44 3.94 0.40 8.51
CA GLN A 44 3.02 0.14 9.61
C GLN A 44 1.94 -0.89 9.24
N SER A 45 2.39 -2.09 8.87
CA SER A 45 1.54 -3.21 8.53
C SER A 45 1.55 -4.23 9.67
N LEU A 46 0.36 -4.69 10.07
CA LEU A 46 0.24 -5.76 11.06
C LEU A 46 0.98 -7.03 10.62
N PHE A 47 1.00 -7.29 9.30
CA PHE A 47 1.79 -8.37 8.73
C PHE A 47 3.28 -8.22 9.05
N GLY A 48 3.86 -7.02 8.89
CA GLY A 48 5.26 -6.76 9.19
C GLY A 48 5.60 -7.02 10.67
N TYR A 49 4.72 -6.59 11.58
CA TYR A 49 4.88 -6.85 13.01
C TYR A 49 4.77 -8.34 13.34
N THR A 50 3.80 -9.05 12.77
CA THR A 50 3.66 -10.50 12.98
C THR A 50 4.84 -11.28 12.41
N LEU A 51 5.39 -10.87 11.26
CA LEU A 51 6.59 -11.47 10.67
C LEU A 51 7.79 -11.29 11.60
N ALA A 52 8.04 -10.07 12.07
CA ALA A 52 9.12 -9.80 13.01
C ALA A 52 8.95 -10.62 14.30
N ALA A 53 7.74 -10.64 14.87
CA ALA A 53 7.43 -11.44 16.05
C ALA A 53 7.66 -12.95 15.81
N SER A 54 7.32 -13.48 14.64
CA SER A 54 7.51 -14.88 14.30
C SER A 54 8.99 -15.27 14.21
N LEU A 55 9.85 -14.38 13.71
CA LEU A 55 11.30 -14.60 13.68
C LEU A 55 11.89 -14.75 15.08
N PHE A 56 11.36 -14.01 16.06
CA PHE A 56 11.73 -14.16 17.46
C PHE A 56 11.13 -15.41 18.10
N LEU A 57 9.80 -15.54 18.04
CA LEU A 57 9.05 -16.51 18.83
C LEU A 57 9.09 -17.93 18.25
N ALA A 58 9.03 -18.05 16.92
CA ALA A 58 8.99 -19.36 16.26
C ALA A 58 10.38 -19.87 15.88
N TYR A 59 11.26 -18.99 15.41
CA TYR A 59 12.61 -19.36 14.94
C TYR A 59 13.70 -19.15 15.99
N GLY A 60 13.40 -18.53 17.14
CA GLY A 60 14.34 -18.34 18.25
C GLY A 60 15.53 -17.43 17.91
N LEU A 61 15.39 -16.57 16.89
CA LEU A 61 16.47 -15.68 16.48
C LEU A 61 16.74 -14.60 17.52
N ASN A 62 18.01 -14.22 17.65
CA ASN A 62 18.42 -13.12 18.52
C ASN A 62 17.80 -11.79 18.06
N GLY A 63 17.23 -11.03 19.01
CA GLY A 63 16.83 -9.61 18.93
C GLY A 63 17.65 -8.79 17.94
N TRP A 64 18.97 -8.81 18.16
CA TRP A 64 19.93 -8.02 17.40
C TRP A 64 20.12 -8.50 15.96
N ALA A 65 20.04 -9.81 15.72
CA ALA A 65 20.19 -10.38 14.39
C ALA A 65 19.00 -10.01 13.49
N VAL A 66 17.77 -10.11 14.03
CA VAL A 66 16.55 -9.72 13.30
C VAL A 66 16.55 -8.21 13.05
N MET A 67 16.92 -7.39 14.04
CA MET A 67 17.03 -5.94 13.86
C MET A 67 18.04 -5.58 12.76
N ALA A 68 19.23 -6.17 12.79
CA ALA A 68 20.24 -5.95 11.76
C ALA A 68 19.76 -6.38 10.36
N ALA A 69 19.06 -7.51 10.26
CA ALA A 69 18.49 -7.98 9.00
C ALA A 69 17.40 -7.04 8.45
N ILE A 70 16.52 -6.51 9.31
CA ILE A 70 15.48 -5.54 8.92
C ILE A 70 16.12 -4.25 8.42
N ILE A 71 17.13 -3.73 9.12
CA ILE A 71 17.86 -2.52 8.70
C ILE A 71 18.54 -2.75 7.34
N LEU A 72 19.24 -3.88 7.19
CA LEU A 72 19.90 -4.22 5.94
C LEU A 72 18.90 -4.34 4.78
N ALA A 73 17.77 -5.02 5.00
CA ALA A 73 16.70 -5.13 4.02
C ALA A 73 16.16 -3.74 3.64
N GLY A 74 15.93 -2.86 4.63
CA GLY A 74 15.49 -1.48 4.41
C GLY A 74 16.46 -0.68 3.52
N VAL A 75 17.77 -0.79 3.76
CA VAL A 75 18.79 -0.13 2.93
C VAL A 75 18.80 -0.65 1.50
N ILE A 76 18.70 -1.97 1.31
CA ILE A 76 18.65 -2.59 -0.01
C ILE A 76 17.39 -2.13 -0.76
N VAL A 77 16.22 -2.18 -0.11
CA VAL A 77 14.96 -1.72 -0.69
C VAL A 77 15.04 -0.24 -1.04
N MET A 78 15.57 0.61 -0.15
CA MET A 78 15.77 2.03 -0.41
C MET A 78 16.59 2.26 -1.68
N PHE A 79 17.68 1.52 -1.86
CA PHE A 79 18.52 1.63 -3.05
C PHE A 79 17.77 1.22 -4.33
N LEU A 80 17.10 0.06 -4.32
CA LEU A 80 16.38 -0.47 -5.49
C LEU A 80 15.18 0.39 -5.88
N VAL A 81 14.42 0.89 -4.90
CA VAL A 81 13.28 1.77 -5.14
C VAL A 81 13.72 3.12 -5.66
N ASN A 82 14.82 3.70 -5.13
CA ASN A 82 15.36 4.93 -5.70
C ASN A 82 15.85 4.74 -7.14
N LEU A 83 16.45 3.58 -7.47
CA LEU A 83 16.90 3.28 -8.82
C LEU A 83 15.71 3.21 -9.81
N THR A 84 14.65 2.50 -9.43
CA THR A 84 13.45 2.35 -10.26
C THR A 84 12.55 3.59 -10.26
N GLY A 85 12.56 4.40 -9.20
CA GLY A 85 11.75 5.62 -9.08
C GLY A 85 12.33 6.84 -9.77
N LYS A 86 13.65 6.89 -10.00
CA LYS A 86 14.35 8.03 -10.65
C LYS A 86 13.70 8.50 -11.96
N PRO A 87 13.35 7.61 -12.92
CA PRO A 87 12.69 8.03 -14.16
C PRO A 87 11.30 8.62 -13.90
N SER A 88 10.50 8.00 -13.02
CA SER A 88 9.15 8.46 -12.70
C SER A 88 9.16 9.85 -12.04
N VAL A 89 10.13 10.12 -11.16
CA VAL A 89 10.29 11.45 -10.53
C VAL A 89 10.76 12.48 -11.55
N LYS A 90 11.72 12.13 -12.43
CA LYS A 90 12.23 13.05 -13.45
C LYS A 90 11.16 13.42 -14.47
N TYR A 91 10.47 12.43 -15.02
CA TYR A 91 9.53 12.60 -16.13
C TYR A 91 8.08 12.80 -15.68
N GLY A 92 7.75 12.58 -14.40
CA GLY A 92 6.38 12.71 -13.90
C GLY A 92 5.43 11.67 -14.50
N ILE A 93 5.95 10.57 -15.02
CA ILE A 93 5.18 9.53 -15.69
C ILE A 93 4.84 8.39 -14.72
N PRO A 94 3.66 7.78 -14.85
CA PRO A 94 3.29 6.64 -14.02
C PRO A 94 4.02 5.37 -14.45
N PHE A 95 4.06 4.38 -13.55
CA PHE A 95 4.77 3.11 -13.77
C PHE A 95 4.40 2.40 -15.09
N PRO A 96 3.11 2.25 -15.48
CA PRO A 96 2.77 1.60 -16.74
C PRO A 96 3.37 2.28 -17.98
N VAL A 97 3.54 3.61 -17.94
CA VAL A 97 4.15 4.38 -19.03
C VAL A 97 5.66 4.21 -19.03
N MET A 98 6.28 4.22 -17.85
CA MET A 98 7.72 3.97 -17.69
C MET A 98 8.14 2.60 -18.27
N VAL A 99 7.34 1.56 -18.05
CA VAL A 99 7.64 0.21 -18.55
C VAL A 99 7.50 0.09 -20.08
N ARG A 100 6.76 0.99 -20.75
CA ARG A 100 6.68 1.01 -22.22
C ARG A 100 8.05 1.22 -22.87
N ALA A 101 8.98 1.88 -22.20
CA ALA A 101 10.34 2.09 -22.69
C ALA A 101 11.12 0.79 -22.86
N SER A 102 10.82 -0.26 -22.07
CA SER A 102 11.53 -1.55 -22.12
C SER A 102 10.71 -2.65 -22.79
N MET A 103 9.40 -2.71 -22.58
CA MET A 103 8.54 -3.81 -23.07
C MET A 103 7.63 -3.40 -24.23
N GLY A 104 7.72 -2.15 -24.70
CA GLY A 104 6.84 -1.59 -25.70
C GLY A 104 5.42 -1.34 -25.17
N VAL A 105 4.56 -0.80 -26.03
CA VAL A 105 3.21 -0.35 -25.68
C VAL A 105 2.31 -1.49 -25.19
N ARG A 106 2.26 -2.60 -25.94
CA ARG A 106 1.42 -3.76 -25.60
C ARG A 106 2.05 -4.64 -24.52
N GLY A 107 3.38 -4.76 -24.51
CA GLY A 107 4.09 -5.57 -23.53
C GLY A 107 4.06 -4.98 -22.12
N ALA A 108 3.94 -3.65 -21.97
CA ALA A 108 3.80 -2.99 -20.67
C ALA A 108 2.52 -3.35 -19.91
N ASN A 109 1.49 -3.89 -20.59
CA ASN A 109 0.25 -4.30 -19.94
C ASN A 109 0.45 -5.51 -19.03
N LEU A 110 1.32 -6.46 -19.39
CA LEU A 110 1.59 -7.66 -18.59
C LEU A 110 2.13 -7.33 -17.18
N PRO A 111 3.23 -6.56 -17.01
CA PRO A 111 3.73 -6.20 -15.69
C PRO A 111 2.78 -5.27 -14.94
N ALA A 112 2.01 -4.41 -15.64
CA ALA A 112 0.99 -3.58 -15.02
C ALA A 112 -0.14 -4.45 -14.41
N MET A 113 -0.62 -5.44 -15.16
CA MET A 113 -1.64 -6.39 -14.68
C MET A 113 -1.12 -7.25 -13.53
N LEU A 114 0.11 -7.77 -13.63
CA LEU A 114 0.71 -8.56 -12.56
C LEU A 114 0.79 -7.74 -11.26
N ARG A 115 1.23 -6.48 -11.35
CA ARG A 115 1.26 -5.56 -10.21
C ARG A 115 -0.15 -5.31 -9.64
N ALA A 116 -1.16 -5.17 -10.49
CA ALA A 116 -2.55 -5.01 -10.04
C ALA A 116 -3.05 -6.25 -9.29
N ILE A 117 -2.78 -7.45 -9.78
CA ILE A 117 -3.15 -8.71 -9.11
C ILE A 117 -2.50 -8.82 -7.73
N ILE A 118 -1.21 -8.51 -7.64
CA ILE A 118 -0.48 -8.48 -6.36
C ILE A 118 -1.08 -7.43 -5.41
N GLY A 119 -1.50 -6.28 -5.94
CA GLY A 119 -2.19 -5.25 -5.15
C GLY A 119 -3.52 -5.73 -4.59
N ILE A 120 -4.34 -6.43 -5.38
CA ILE A 120 -5.61 -7.03 -4.94
C ILE A 120 -5.36 -8.08 -3.85
N PHE A 121 -4.33 -8.91 -4.02
CA PHE A 121 -3.94 -9.89 -3.02
C PHE A 121 -3.59 -9.22 -1.68
N TRP A 122 -2.72 -8.21 -1.70
CA TRP A 122 -2.31 -7.51 -0.48
C TRP A 122 -3.44 -6.71 0.15
N TYR A 123 -4.35 -6.15 -0.64
CA TYR A 123 -5.56 -5.55 -0.13
C TYR A 123 -6.36 -6.56 0.71
N GLY A 124 -6.60 -7.76 0.19
CA GLY A 124 -7.30 -8.82 0.93
C GLY A 124 -6.60 -9.24 2.22
N VAL A 125 -5.27 -9.40 2.18
CA VAL A 125 -4.47 -9.74 3.38
C VAL A 125 -4.57 -8.64 4.44
N GLN A 126 -4.48 -7.37 4.05
CA GLN A 126 -4.60 -6.25 5.00
C GLN A 126 -6.01 -6.11 5.57
N THR A 127 -7.06 -6.30 4.75
CA THR A 127 -8.45 -6.35 5.23
C THR A 127 -8.66 -7.51 6.21
N TYR A 128 -8.05 -8.66 5.97
CA TYR A 128 -8.08 -9.79 6.89
C TYR A 128 -7.48 -9.43 8.25
N PHE A 129 -6.25 -8.89 8.27
CA PHE A 129 -5.60 -8.46 9.51
C PHE A 129 -6.35 -7.35 10.23
N ALA A 130 -6.96 -6.40 9.52
CA ALA A 130 -7.82 -5.39 10.13
C ALA A 130 -9.10 -6.03 10.74
N SER A 131 -9.66 -7.05 10.08
CA SER A 131 -10.85 -7.74 10.55
C SER A 131 -10.63 -8.54 11.82
N THR A 132 -9.42 -9.06 12.07
CA THR A 132 -9.13 -9.81 13.31
C THR A 132 -9.23 -8.91 14.54
N ALA A 133 -8.81 -7.64 14.43
CA ALA A 133 -8.96 -6.66 15.50
C ALA A 133 -10.45 -6.38 15.80
N VAL A 134 -11.28 -6.27 14.77
CA VAL A 134 -12.74 -6.10 14.92
C VAL A 134 -13.39 -7.36 15.50
N ALA A 135 -12.94 -8.55 15.08
CA ALA A 135 -13.44 -9.82 15.60
C ALA A 135 -13.13 -9.97 17.09
N LEU A 136 -11.92 -9.59 17.51
CA LEU A 136 -11.52 -9.53 18.92
C LEU A 136 -12.41 -8.57 19.72
N LEU A 137 -12.69 -7.38 19.17
CA LEU A 137 -13.55 -6.39 19.81
C LEU A 137 -14.98 -6.94 19.99
N ILE A 138 -15.57 -7.52 18.94
CA ILE A 138 -16.92 -8.11 19.01
C ILE A 138 -16.94 -9.26 20.03
N THR A 139 -15.92 -10.11 20.02
CA THR A 139 -15.79 -11.23 20.96
C THR A 139 -15.67 -10.75 22.40
N ALA A 140 -14.97 -9.64 22.64
CA ALA A 140 -14.82 -9.06 23.98
C ALA A 140 -16.16 -8.52 24.55
N PHE A 141 -17.03 -7.96 23.70
CA PHE A 141 -18.33 -7.42 24.13
C PHE A 141 -19.44 -8.47 24.22
N PHE A 142 -19.49 -9.39 23.25
CA PHE A 142 -20.62 -10.32 23.08
C PHE A 142 -20.28 -11.78 23.40
N GLY A 143 -19.02 -12.08 23.74
CA GLY A 143 -18.51 -13.43 23.96
C GLY A 143 -18.15 -14.15 22.65
N ALA A 144 -17.32 -15.18 22.76
CA ALA A 144 -16.99 -16.05 21.63
C ALA A 144 -18.18 -16.97 21.36
N GLY A 145 -18.91 -16.73 20.27
CA GLY A 145 -19.86 -17.72 19.79
C GLY A 145 -19.09 -18.94 19.29
N ASP A 146 -19.38 -20.13 19.83
CA ASP A 146 -18.96 -21.43 19.31
C ASP A 146 -19.61 -21.65 17.93
N GLY A 147 -19.11 -20.94 16.93
CA GLY A 147 -19.57 -21.01 15.56
C GLY A 147 -18.73 -21.99 14.78
N THR A 148 -19.39 -22.83 13.96
CA THR A 148 -18.76 -23.65 12.93
C THR A 148 -17.75 -22.82 12.12
N THR A 149 -16.54 -23.33 11.95
CA THR A 149 -15.53 -22.68 11.12
C THR A 149 -15.84 -22.93 9.65
N PHE A 150 -15.78 -21.87 8.83
CA PHE A 150 -15.93 -21.95 7.38
C PHE A 150 -14.68 -21.37 6.73
N LEU A 151 -13.98 -22.17 5.91
CA LEU A 151 -12.71 -21.80 5.28
C LEU A 151 -11.64 -21.28 6.27
N GLY A 152 -11.61 -21.85 7.49
CA GLY A 152 -10.64 -21.49 8.53
C GLY A 152 -11.00 -20.25 9.35
N LEU A 153 -12.14 -19.59 9.09
CA LEU A 153 -12.64 -18.44 9.84
C LEU A 153 -13.92 -18.79 10.62
N SER A 154 -14.07 -18.22 11.81
CA SER A 154 -15.33 -18.30 12.58
C SER A 154 -16.40 -17.41 11.94
N GLY A 155 -17.67 -17.67 12.25
CA GLY A 155 -18.77 -16.81 11.79
C GLY A 155 -18.59 -15.34 12.20
N VAL A 156 -18.09 -15.09 13.42
CA VAL A 156 -17.76 -13.73 13.90
C VAL A 156 -16.65 -13.11 13.05
N ALA A 157 -15.60 -13.86 12.72
CA ALA A 157 -14.51 -13.36 11.90
C ALA A 157 -14.96 -13.01 10.47
N TRP A 158 -15.86 -13.81 9.87
CA TRP A 158 -16.46 -13.49 8.58
C TRP A 158 -17.30 -12.20 8.62
N VAL A 159 -18.11 -12.02 9.66
CA VAL A 159 -18.89 -10.78 9.84
C VAL A 159 -17.96 -9.58 10.00
N SER A 160 -16.92 -9.69 10.83
CA SER A 160 -15.90 -8.65 10.98
C SER A 160 -15.20 -8.34 9.67
N PHE A 161 -14.87 -9.35 8.87
CA PHE A 161 -14.25 -9.16 7.56
C PHE A 161 -15.14 -8.38 6.62
N VAL A 162 -16.42 -8.74 6.51
CA VAL A 162 -17.39 -8.03 5.66
C VAL A 162 -17.60 -6.60 6.14
N ILE A 163 -17.68 -6.36 7.44
CA ILE A 163 -17.80 -5.00 8.01
C ILE A 163 -16.61 -4.14 7.59
N VAL A 164 -15.38 -4.61 7.81
CA VAL A 164 -14.17 -3.87 7.45
C VAL A 164 -14.08 -3.66 5.94
N TRP A 165 -14.39 -4.69 5.15
CA TRP A 165 -14.36 -4.62 3.70
C TRP A 165 -15.36 -3.61 3.14
N LEU A 166 -16.61 -3.60 3.63
CA LEU A 166 -17.62 -2.61 3.22
C LEU A 166 -17.24 -1.21 3.68
N PHE A 167 -16.68 -1.05 4.88
CA PHE A 167 -16.20 0.23 5.37
C PHE A 167 -15.08 0.79 4.48
N GLN A 168 -14.11 -0.05 4.09
CA GLN A 168 -13.04 0.34 3.16
C GLN A 168 -13.60 0.77 1.80
N ILE A 169 -14.54 -0.01 1.22
CA ILE A 169 -15.20 0.36 -0.03
C ILE A 169 -15.95 1.69 0.09
N ALA A 170 -16.66 1.92 1.19
CA ALA A 170 -17.40 3.16 1.42
C ALA A 170 -16.46 4.38 1.50
N ILE A 171 -15.27 4.21 2.06
CA ILE A 171 -14.23 5.26 2.05
C ILE A 171 -13.69 5.48 0.64
N PHE A 172 -13.39 4.40 -0.10
CA PHE A 172 -12.86 4.52 -1.46
C PHE A 172 -13.83 5.22 -2.42
N TRP A 173 -15.14 5.03 -2.26
CA TRP A 173 -16.14 5.68 -3.09
C TRP A 173 -16.22 7.21 -2.85
N GLN A 174 -15.77 7.70 -1.69
CA GLN A 174 -15.81 9.13 -1.36
C GLN A 174 -14.65 9.95 -1.98
N GLY A 175 -13.77 9.30 -2.76
CA GLY A 175 -12.69 9.96 -3.49
C GLY A 175 -11.43 10.25 -2.67
N ILE A 176 -10.36 10.66 -3.38
CA ILE A 176 -9.00 10.81 -2.85
C ILE A 176 -8.89 11.87 -1.74
N ASP A 177 -9.67 12.94 -1.79
CA ASP A 177 -9.53 14.04 -0.82
C ASP A 177 -10.03 13.68 0.58
N ARG A 178 -11.08 12.86 0.67
CA ARG A 178 -11.58 12.32 1.95
C ARG A 178 -10.65 11.25 2.51
N ILE A 179 -10.07 10.42 1.65
CA ILE A 179 -9.03 9.46 2.03
C ILE A 179 -7.84 10.18 2.67
N LYS A 180 -7.37 11.28 2.06
CA LYS A 180 -6.29 12.11 2.61
C LYS A 180 -6.64 12.66 4.00
N HIS A 181 -7.86 13.17 4.20
CA HIS A 181 -8.29 13.68 5.50
C HIS A 181 -8.37 12.56 6.56
N PHE A 182 -8.89 11.39 6.18
CA PHE A 182 -8.94 10.22 7.06
C PHE A 182 -7.53 9.76 7.45
N LEU A 183 -6.61 9.63 6.49
CA LEU A 183 -5.21 9.27 6.73
C LEU A 183 -4.49 10.29 7.63
N ASN A 184 -4.71 11.59 7.41
CA ASN A 184 -4.09 12.64 8.22
C ASN A 184 -4.57 12.62 9.68
N TRP A 185 -5.78 12.13 9.93
CA TRP A 185 -6.30 11.96 11.29
C TRP A 185 -5.90 10.62 11.91
N ALA A 186 -5.97 9.53 11.13
CA ALA A 186 -5.64 8.18 11.57
C ALA A 186 -4.14 7.99 11.83
N GLY A 187 -3.26 8.61 11.02
CA GLY A 187 -1.81 8.49 11.14
C GLY A 187 -1.30 8.86 12.53
N PRO A 188 -1.53 10.10 13.03
CA PRO A 188 -1.15 10.50 14.38
C PRO A 188 -1.76 9.63 15.48
N LEU A 189 -3.01 9.21 15.31
CA LEU A 189 -3.72 8.37 16.28
C LEU A 189 -3.05 7.01 16.47
N VAL A 190 -2.56 6.39 15.38
CA VAL A 190 -1.79 5.14 15.46
C VAL A 190 -0.53 5.33 16.31
N TYR A 191 0.24 6.41 16.11
CA TYR A 191 1.43 6.66 16.92
C TYR A 191 1.13 6.88 18.41
N VAL A 192 0.02 7.54 18.73
CA VAL A 192 -0.40 7.74 20.13
C VAL A 192 -0.76 6.42 20.80
N VAL A 193 -1.38 5.50 20.08
CA VAL A 193 -1.77 4.17 20.60
C VAL A 193 -0.57 3.21 20.70
N MET A 194 0.48 3.43 19.90
CA MET A 194 1.69 2.59 19.90
C MET A 194 2.73 2.96 20.98
N VAL A 195 2.54 4.07 21.71
CA VAL A 195 3.33 4.47 22.89
C VAL A 195 2.68 3.91 24.15
#